data_AF-A0A498KLI7-F1
#
_entry.id   AF-A0A498KLI7-F1
#
_cell.length_a   1.000
_cell.length_b   1.000
_cell.length_c   1.000
_cell.angle_alpha   90.00
_cell.angle_beta   90.00
_cell.angle_gamma   90.00
#
_symmetry.space_group_name_H-M   'P 1'
#
loop_
_entity.id
_entity.type
_entity.pdbx_description
1 polymer ?
#
loop_
_entity_poly.entity_id
_entity_poly.type
_entity_poly.pdbx_seq_one_letter_code
_entity_poly.pdbx_strand_id
1 'polypeptide(L)'
;MNAPNCPEIKSCQAKGIKVILSRGGASGSYSLASADDARQVATDLWNNFLGGHSSSRPLGAAVLDGIDFDIEGGTDQHWDDLAKYLSGYSKRGKKVYLTAAPHCPFPDAWVGNALKTGLFDNVWVQFYNNPPCEYTPGNVDNLEIAWKQWTSAIPAHKIFLGLPAAPQAAGSGLIPASDLNSQVLPHMEVSCFGPSIMMILMDEFMQFNTINFLGFYE
;
A
#
# COMPACT_ATOMS: atom_id res chain seq x y z
N MET A 1 14.17 9.24 14.60
CA MET A 1 13.82 10.35 13.69
C MET A 1 12.39 10.75 14.00
N ASN A 2 12.12 12.05 14.14
CA ASN A 2 10.81 12.54 14.56
C ASN A 2 9.78 12.28 13.46
N ALA A 3 8.64 11.68 13.79
CA ALA A 3 7.51 11.58 12.88
C ALA A 3 7.19 13.00 12.35
N PRO A 4 6.87 13.15 11.05
CA PRO A 4 6.68 14.45 10.44
C PRO A 4 5.63 15.25 11.21
N ASN A 5 6.00 16.47 11.60
CA ASN A 5 5.17 17.34 12.45
C ASN A 5 3.91 17.79 11.68
N CYS A 6 2.84 18.09 12.41
CA CYS A 6 1.51 18.55 11.93
C CYS A 6 1.48 19.54 10.73
N PRO A 7 2.41 20.52 10.57
CA PRO A 7 2.43 21.40 9.40
C PRO A 7 2.72 20.68 8.08
N GLU A 8 3.48 19.58 8.12
CA GLU A 8 3.96 18.88 6.92
C GLU A 8 2.84 18.09 6.25
N ILE A 9 1.97 17.42 7.03
CA ILE A 9 0.81 16.71 6.49
C ILE A 9 -0.10 17.66 5.71
N LYS A 10 -0.50 18.77 6.34
CA LYS A 10 -1.38 19.77 5.71
C LYS A 10 -0.70 20.46 4.53
N SER A 11 0.61 20.71 4.62
CA SER A 11 1.40 21.27 3.51
C SER A 11 1.40 20.36 2.29
N CYS A 12 1.57 19.04 2.49
CA CYS A 12 1.49 18.08 1.40
C CYS A 12 0.07 17.99 0.83
N GLN A 13 -0.95 17.88 1.68
CA GLN A 13 -2.34 17.86 1.22
C GLN A 13 -2.74 19.13 0.46
N ALA A 14 -2.22 20.30 0.86
CA ALA A 14 -2.43 21.56 0.14
C ALA A 14 -1.81 21.58 -1.26
N LYS A 15 -0.84 20.70 -1.53
CA LYS A 15 -0.24 20.48 -2.86
C LYS A 15 -0.92 19.36 -3.64
N GLY A 16 -2.04 18.82 -3.15
CA GLY A 16 -2.75 17.69 -3.77
C GLY A 16 -2.16 16.32 -3.44
N ILE A 17 -1.11 16.26 -2.62
CA ILE A 17 -0.44 15.02 -2.22
C ILE A 17 -1.30 14.31 -1.17
N LYS A 18 -1.76 13.09 -1.47
CA LYS A 18 -2.50 12.27 -0.49
C LYS A 18 -1.52 11.70 0.54
N VAL A 19 -1.90 11.78 1.79
CA VAL A 19 -1.11 11.32 2.93
C VAL A 19 -1.84 10.17 3.60
N ILE A 20 -1.23 8.99 3.56
CA ILE A 20 -1.85 7.72 3.97
C ILE A 20 -1.06 7.13 5.14
N LEU A 21 -1.77 6.58 6.14
CA LEU A 21 -1.16 5.86 7.25
C LEU A 21 -1.04 4.38 6.91
N SER A 22 0.18 3.85 6.91
CA SER A 22 0.39 2.41 6.75
C SER A 22 0.24 1.64 8.05
N ARG A 23 -0.34 0.44 7.95
CA ARG A 23 -0.57 -0.51 9.02
C ARG A 23 0.15 -1.81 8.69
N GLY A 24 0.93 -2.26 9.66
CA GLY A 24 1.73 -3.47 9.56
C GLY A 24 3.21 -3.13 9.40
N GLY A 25 3.81 -3.60 8.31
CA GLY A 25 5.23 -3.52 7.97
C GLY A 25 6.00 -4.76 8.41
N ALA A 26 7.26 -4.86 7.96
CA ALA A 26 8.12 -6.03 8.11
C ALA A 26 8.44 -6.45 9.55
N SER A 27 8.08 -5.64 10.55
CA SER A 27 8.36 -5.90 11.96
C SER A 27 7.17 -5.59 12.86
N GLY A 28 7.16 -6.22 14.04
CA GLY A 28 6.09 -6.13 15.01
C GLY A 28 5.11 -7.29 14.94
N SER A 29 4.22 -7.36 15.92
CA SER A 29 3.15 -8.36 16.00
C SER A 29 1.82 -7.65 15.87
N TYR A 30 1.11 -7.91 14.78
CA TYR A 30 -0.23 -7.38 14.53
C TYR A 30 -1.13 -8.50 14.02
N SER A 31 -2.36 -8.52 14.51
CA SER A 31 -3.40 -9.45 14.10
C SER A 31 -4.76 -8.85 14.41
N LEU A 32 -5.80 -9.44 13.82
CA LEU A 32 -7.18 -9.15 14.14
C LEU A 32 -7.82 -10.45 14.63
N ALA A 33 -8.33 -10.46 15.85
CA ALA A 33 -8.84 -11.68 16.48
C ALA A 33 -10.28 -12.03 16.05
N SER A 34 -11.03 -11.06 15.53
CA SER A 34 -12.41 -11.22 15.08
C SER A 34 -12.87 -10.05 14.21
N ALA A 35 -14.03 -10.18 13.57
CA ALA A 35 -14.69 -9.06 12.88
C ALA A 35 -15.03 -7.90 13.85
N ASP A 36 -15.32 -8.18 15.11
CA ASP A 36 -15.61 -7.16 16.12
C ASP A 36 -14.34 -6.43 16.59
N ASP A 37 -13.19 -7.12 16.58
CA ASP A 37 -11.87 -6.52 16.78
C ASP A 37 -11.51 -5.63 15.59
N ALA A 38 -11.70 -6.10 14.35
CA ALA A 38 -11.54 -5.29 13.14
C ALA A 38 -12.41 -4.02 13.17
N ARG A 39 -13.65 -4.09 13.68
CA ARG A 39 -14.52 -2.92 13.86
C ARG A 39 -13.96 -1.93 14.88
N GLN A 40 -13.42 -2.42 15.99
CA GLN A 40 -12.80 -1.58 17.02
C GLN A 40 -11.57 -0.86 16.46
N VAL A 41 -10.67 -1.59 15.81
CA VAL A 41 -9.50 -1.02 15.11
C VAL A 41 -9.93 0.01 14.06
N ALA A 42 -10.95 -0.27 13.25
CA ALA A 42 -11.47 0.69 12.27
C ALA A 42 -11.96 1.99 12.94
N THR A 43 -12.61 1.87 14.10
CA THR A 43 -13.12 3.00 14.88
C THR A 43 -11.98 3.82 15.48
N ASP A 44 -10.95 3.16 15.98
CA ASP A 44 -9.76 3.83 16.50
C ASP A 44 -8.99 4.57 15.40
N LEU A 45 -8.82 3.95 14.23
CA LEU A 45 -8.22 4.60 13.06
C LEU A 45 -9.04 5.81 12.62
N TRP A 46 -10.37 5.66 12.58
CA TRP A 46 -11.27 6.74 12.24
C TRP A 46 -11.13 7.94 13.18
N ASN A 47 -11.17 7.69 14.49
CA ASN A 47 -11.15 8.72 15.52
C ASN A 47 -9.80 9.39 15.73
N ASN A 48 -8.70 8.67 15.51
CA ASN A 48 -7.35 9.18 15.79
C ASN A 48 -6.65 9.76 14.56
N PHE A 49 -6.97 9.29 13.35
CA PHE A 49 -6.22 9.64 12.14
C PHE A 49 -7.07 10.14 10.97
N LEU A 50 -8.34 9.73 10.90
CA LEU A 50 -9.26 10.14 9.82
C LEU A 50 -10.27 11.18 10.34
N GLY A 51 -11.49 11.17 9.81
CA GLY A 51 -12.50 12.21 10.04
C GLY A 51 -13.24 12.12 11.38
N GLY A 52 -12.90 11.18 12.24
CA GLY A 52 -13.45 11.08 13.58
C GLY A 52 -12.78 12.04 14.57
N HIS A 53 -13.12 11.91 15.85
CA HIS A 53 -12.63 12.78 16.91
C HIS A 53 -12.01 11.97 18.05
N SER A 54 -10.88 12.47 18.56
CA SER A 54 -10.18 11.95 19.74
C SER A 54 -9.51 13.13 20.43
N SER A 55 -9.48 13.11 21.76
CA SER A 55 -8.84 14.17 22.57
C SER A 55 -7.32 14.16 22.46
N SER A 56 -6.73 13.03 22.02
CA SER A 56 -5.29 12.82 21.95
C SER A 56 -4.88 12.15 20.63
N ARG A 57 -5.07 12.85 19.51
CA ARG A 57 -4.68 12.34 18.18
C ARG A 57 -3.16 12.29 18.05
N PRO A 58 -2.55 11.14 17.70
CA PRO A 58 -1.09 10.99 17.68
C PRO A 58 -0.39 11.94 16.70
N LEU A 59 -1.03 12.25 15.57
CA LEU A 59 -0.50 13.15 14.54
C LEU A 59 -1.15 14.55 14.61
N GLY A 60 -1.69 14.90 15.78
CA GLY A 60 -2.43 16.12 16.02
C GLY A 60 -3.73 16.22 15.22
N ALA A 61 -4.15 17.44 14.91
CA ALA A 61 -5.45 17.72 14.28
C ALA A 61 -5.50 17.43 12.77
N ALA A 62 -4.45 16.82 12.19
CA ALA A 62 -4.46 16.45 10.78
C ALA A 62 -5.44 15.30 10.52
N VAL A 63 -6.13 15.36 9.38
CA VAL A 63 -7.04 14.31 8.89
C VAL A 63 -6.39 13.70 7.66
N LEU A 64 -5.92 12.46 7.80
CA LEU A 64 -5.27 11.73 6.72
C LEU A 64 -6.24 11.41 5.58
N ASP A 65 -5.70 11.01 4.44
CA ASP A 65 -6.47 10.66 3.26
C ASP A 65 -6.94 9.21 3.27
N GLY A 66 -6.21 8.32 3.95
CA GLY A 66 -6.51 6.89 3.90
C GLY A 66 -5.67 6.03 4.82
N ILE A 67 -5.89 4.72 4.69
CA ILE A 67 -5.15 3.67 5.38
C ILE A 67 -4.54 2.71 4.36
N ASP A 68 -3.28 2.40 4.55
CA ASP A 68 -2.53 1.40 3.79
C ASP A 68 -2.40 0.10 4.58
N PHE A 69 -2.59 -1.02 3.90
CA PHE A 69 -2.51 -2.38 4.44
C PHE A 69 -1.20 -3.00 3.97
N ASP A 70 -0.15 -2.82 4.77
CA ASP A 70 1.16 -3.44 4.58
C ASP A 70 1.29 -4.64 5.53
N ILE A 71 0.46 -5.66 5.32
CA ILE A 71 0.37 -6.81 6.23
C ILE A 71 1.32 -7.88 5.74
N GLU A 72 2.41 -8.08 6.47
CA GLU A 72 3.51 -8.98 6.09
C GLU A 72 3.61 -10.23 6.98
N GLY A 73 2.66 -10.42 7.91
CA GLY A 73 2.66 -11.55 8.82
C GLY A 73 1.42 -11.67 9.71
N GLY A 74 1.41 -12.70 10.56
CA GLY A 74 0.36 -12.92 11.54
C GLY A 74 -0.78 -13.79 11.02
N THR A 75 -1.92 -13.18 10.74
CA THR A 75 -3.16 -13.88 10.31
C THR A 75 -3.64 -13.34 8.97
N ASP A 76 -4.29 -14.19 8.18
CA ASP A 76 -4.99 -13.84 6.93
C ASP A 76 -6.48 -13.50 7.14
N GLN A 77 -6.92 -13.47 8.39
CA GLN A 77 -8.32 -13.28 8.77
C GLN A 77 -8.65 -11.80 9.07
N HIS A 78 -9.90 -11.42 8.80
CA HIS A 78 -10.54 -10.16 9.20
C HIS A 78 -9.97 -8.85 8.62
N TRP A 79 -8.94 -8.91 7.77
CA TRP A 79 -8.49 -7.72 7.02
C TRP A 79 -9.55 -7.21 6.03
N ASP A 80 -10.36 -8.12 5.48
CA ASP A 80 -11.50 -7.78 4.63
C ASP A 80 -12.61 -7.08 5.42
N ASP A 81 -12.86 -7.50 6.66
CA ASP A 81 -13.78 -6.83 7.58
C ASP A 81 -13.28 -5.42 7.92
N LEU A 82 -11.99 -5.27 8.23
CA LEU A 82 -11.38 -3.96 8.47
C LEU A 82 -11.56 -3.03 7.26
N ALA A 83 -11.31 -3.53 6.03
CA ALA A 83 -11.50 -2.78 4.80
C ALA A 83 -12.97 -2.34 4.62
N LYS A 84 -13.94 -3.22 4.86
CA LYS A 84 -15.38 -2.90 4.80
C LYS A 84 -15.76 -1.80 5.79
N TYR A 85 -15.29 -1.89 7.05
CA TYR A 85 -15.59 -0.88 8.06
C TYR A 85 -14.97 0.48 7.75
N LEU A 86 -13.70 0.51 7.32
CA LEU A 86 -13.02 1.74 6.92
C LEU A 86 -13.68 2.39 5.71
N SER A 87 -13.99 1.60 4.67
CA SER A 87 -14.71 2.08 3.49
C SER A 87 -16.07 2.67 3.85
N GLY A 88 -16.79 2.06 4.80
CA GLY A 88 -18.06 2.54 5.32
C GLY A 88 -18.03 3.95 5.89
N TYR A 89 -16.90 4.38 6.47
CA TYR A 89 -16.72 5.75 6.99
C TYR A 89 -16.71 6.82 5.89
N SER A 90 -16.45 6.46 4.63
CA SER A 90 -16.55 7.39 3.50
C SER A 90 -17.95 7.99 3.35
N LYS A 91 -18.99 7.31 3.84
CA LYS A 91 -20.38 7.83 3.84
C LYS A 91 -20.62 8.94 4.87
N ARG A 92 -19.65 9.20 5.76
CA ARG A 92 -19.75 10.16 6.87
C ARG A 92 -18.93 11.43 6.63
N GLY A 93 -18.37 11.63 5.44
CA GLY A 93 -17.60 12.83 5.12
C GLY A 93 -16.63 12.61 3.97
N LYS A 94 -15.35 12.92 4.20
CA LYS A 94 -14.27 12.72 3.23
C LYS A 94 -14.13 11.23 2.90
N LYS A 95 -13.93 10.90 1.62
CA LYS A 95 -13.58 9.54 1.18
C LYS A 95 -12.34 9.05 1.94
N VAL A 96 -12.42 7.83 2.46
CA VAL A 96 -11.29 7.12 3.05
C VAL A 96 -10.66 6.28 1.93
N TYR A 97 -9.45 6.64 1.51
CA TYR A 97 -8.70 5.85 0.55
C TYR A 97 -8.17 4.58 1.22
N LEU A 98 -8.28 3.45 0.52
CA LEU A 98 -7.71 2.18 0.97
C LEU A 98 -6.64 1.72 0.00
N THR A 99 -5.46 1.44 0.51
CA THR A 99 -4.35 0.90 -0.27
C THR A 99 -3.79 -0.35 0.38
N ALA A 100 -3.05 -1.16 -0.40
CA ALA A 100 -2.42 -2.36 0.11
C ALA A 100 -1.06 -2.60 -0.54
N ALA A 101 -0.15 -3.19 0.24
CA ALA A 101 1.18 -3.62 -0.16
C ALA A 101 1.33 -5.15 -0.10
N PRO A 102 0.61 -5.93 -0.92
CA PRO A 102 0.80 -7.38 -0.92
C PRO A 102 2.21 -7.75 -1.42
N HIS A 103 2.72 -8.89 -0.98
CA HIS A 103 3.89 -9.52 -1.58
C HIS A 103 3.56 -10.00 -3.01
N CYS A 104 4.56 -10.11 -3.89
CA CYS A 104 4.31 -10.54 -5.27
C CYS A 104 3.79 -11.99 -5.47
N PRO A 105 4.04 -12.98 -4.59
CA PRO A 105 3.44 -14.30 -4.76
C PRO A 105 1.92 -14.21 -4.73
N PHE A 106 1.26 -14.73 -5.77
CA PHE A 106 -0.19 -14.67 -5.90
C PHE A 106 -0.86 -16.02 -5.61
N PRO A 107 -1.99 -16.05 -4.85
CA PRO A 107 -2.56 -14.93 -4.12
C PRO A 107 -1.70 -14.55 -2.91
N ASP A 108 -1.74 -13.29 -2.51
CA ASP A 108 -1.06 -12.84 -1.29
C ASP A 108 -1.60 -13.57 -0.06
N ALA A 109 -0.68 -14.03 0.80
CA ALA A 109 -0.97 -14.88 1.94
C ALA A 109 -1.75 -14.18 3.06
N TRP A 110 -1.69 -12.86 3.16
CA TRP A 110 -2.20 -12.10 4.30
C TRP A 110 -3.39 -11.22 3.93
N VAL A 111 -3.26 -10.39 2.90
CA VAL A 111 -4.28 -9.43 2.45
C VAL A 111 -5.08 -9.92 1.24
N GLY A 112 -4.80 -11.11 0.72
CA GLY A 112 -5.48 -11.67 -0.45
C GLY A 112 -7.02 -11.69 -0.33
N ASN A 113 -7.57 -12.00 0.85
CA ASN A 113 -9.02 -11.98 1.08
C ASN A 113 -9.59 -10.56 1.09
N ALA A 114 -8.85 -9.59 1.63
CA ALA A 114 -9.25 -8.19 1.62
C ALA A 114 -9.28 -7.63 0.19
N LEU A 115 -8.28 -7.95 -0.64
CA LEU A 115 -8.19 -7.48 -2.02
C LEU A 115 -9.37 -7.93 -2.88
N LYS A 116 -9.91 -9.13 -2.64
CA LYS A 116 -11.11 -9.65 -3.34
C LYS A 116 -12.37 -8.84 -3.10
N THR A 117 -12.40 -7.97 -2.08
CA THR A 117 -13.56 -7.11 -1.81
C THR A 117 -13.76 -6.02 -2.87
N GLY A 118 -12.72 -5.68 -3.64
CA GLY A 118 -12.74 -4.57 -4.61
C GLY A 118 -12.84 -3.20 -3.97
N LEU A 119 -12.51 -3.08 -2.68
CA LEU A 119 -12.56 -1.81 -1.94
C LEU A 119 -11.26 -1.00 -1.98
N PHE A 120 -10.17 -1.58 -2.51
CA PHE A 120 -8.86 -0.95 -2.55
C PHE A 120 -8.73 -0.05 -3.78
N ASP A 121 -8.37 1.20 -3.54
CA ASP A 121 -8.15 2.20 -4.59
C ASP A 121 -6.82 1.94 -5.30
N ASN A 122 -5.74 1.73 -4.54
CA ASN A 122 -4.41 1.50 -5.09
C ASN A 122 -3.80 0.24 -4.47
N VAL A 123 -3.17 -0.60 -5.28
CA VAL A 123 -2.43 -1.78 -4.81
C VAL A 123 -1.00 -1.70 -5.32
N TRP A 124 -0.02 -1.62 -4.44
CA TRP A 124 1.41 -1.60 -4.79
C TRP A 124 2.05 -2.93 -4.42
N VAL A 125 2.08 -3.84 -5.40
CA VAL A 125 2.59 -5.19 -5.22
C VAL A 125 4.11 -5.13 -5.04
N GLN A 126 4.63 -5.76 -3.99
CA GLN A 126 6.05 -5.79 -3.65
C GLN A 126 6.79 -6.83 -4.50
N PHE A 127 7.44 -6.40 -5.59
CA PHE A 127 8.19 -7.26 -6.52
C PHE A 127 9.66 -7.42 -6.11
N TYR A 128 9.90 -7.75 -4.84
CA TYR A 128 11.22 -7.95 -4.24
C TYR A 128 11.13 -8.91 -3.05
N ASN A 129 12.29 -9.36 -2.55
CA ASN A 129 12.44 -10.40 -1.51
C ASN A 129 11.74 -11.74 -1.83
N ASN A 130 11.38 -11.97 -3.10
CA ASN A 130 10.55 -13.07 -3.54
C ASN A 130 11.04 -13.56 -4.93
N PRO A 131 12.09 -14.41 -4.99
CA PRO A 131 12.67 -14.92 -6.24
C PRO A 131 11.69 -15.44 -7.30
N PRO A 132 10.55 -16.09 -6.94
CA PRO A 132 9.59 -16.59 -7.93
C PRO A 132 8.86 -15.51 -8.73
N CYS A 133 8.85 -14.25 -8.29
CA CYS A 133 8.08 -13.18 -8.91
C CYS A 133 8.81 -11.83 -8.97
N GLU A 134 10.06 -11.74 -8.52
CA GLU A 134 10.87 -10.52 -8.64
C GLU A 134 11.72 -10.49 -9.92
N TYR A 135 12.39 -9.35 -10.15
CA TYR A 135 13.37 -9.21 -11.23
C TYR A 135 14.66 -9.96 -10.91
N THR A 136 15.18 -10.68 -11.91
CA THR A 136 16.54 -11.22 -11.91
C THR A 136 17.35 -10.51 -13.00
N PRO A 137 18.62 -10.10 -12.76
CA PRO A 137 19.42 -9.41 -13.76
C PRO A 137 19.43 -10.11 -15.13
N GLY A 138 18.92 -9.44 -16.17
CA GLY A 138 18.81 -9.97 -17.53
C GLY A 138 17.65 -10.94 -17.78
N ASN A 139 16.73 -11.11 -16.82
CA ASN A 139 15.53 -11.93 -16.97
C ASN A 139 14.31 -11.27 -16.29
N VAL A 140 13.33 -10.88 -17.09
CA VAL A 140 12.08 -10.24 -16.65
C VAL A 140 10.89 -11.20 -16.53
N ASP A 141 11.05 -12.46 -16.93
CA ASP A 141 9.93 -13.40 -17.12
C ASP A 141 9.11 -13.61 -15.85
N ASN A 142 9.77 -13.85 -14.71
CA ASN A 142 9.09 -14.07 -13.42
C ASN A 142 8.25 -12.86 -13.00
N LEU A 143 8.83 -11.66 -13.11
CA LEU A 143 8.16 -10.40 -12.80
C LEU A 143 7.00 -10.16 -13.76
N GLU A 144 7.20 -10.36 -15.06
CA GLU A 144 6.16 -10.15 -16.07
C GLU A 144 4.96 -11.10 -15.89
N ILE A 145 5.23 -12.38 -15.63
CA ILE A 145 4.18 -13.38 -15.36
C ILE A 145 3.38 -12.96 -14.12
N ALA A 146 4.06 -12.61 -13.04
CA ALA A 146 3.40 -12.17 -11.81
C ALA A 146 2.62 -10.86 -12.01
N TRP A 147 3.18 -9.87 -12.72
CA TRP A 147 2.48 -8.61 -13.05
C TRP A 147 1.18 -8.85 -13.82
N LYS A 148 1.22 -9.72 -14.84
CA LYS A 148 0.03 -10.10 -15.62
C LYS A 148 -1.00 -10.81 -14.75
N GLN A 149 -0.57 -11.65 -13.82
CA GLN A 149 -1.47 -12.32 -12.89
C GLN A 149 -2.17 -11.32 -11.96
N TRP A 150 -1.42 -10.39 -11.36
CA TRP A 150 -1.96 -9.36 -10.47
C TRP A 150 -2.95 -8.43 -11.19
N THR A 151 -2.57 -7.95 -12.38
CA THR A 151 -3.38 -6.98 -13.15
C THR A 151 -4.64 -7.59 -13.77
N SER A 152 -4.68 -8.90 -13.97
CA SER A 152 -5.88 -9.60 -14.47
C SER A 152 -6.82 -10.10 -13.38
N ALA A 153 -6.31 -10.39 -12.18
CA ALA A 153 -7.08 -11.08 -11.15
C ALA A 153 -7.69 -10.17 -10.07
N ILE A 154 -7.13 -8.98 -9.82
CA ILE A 154 -7.58 -8.11 -8.72
C ILE A 154 -8.40 -6.93 -9.23
N PRO A 155 -9.62 -6.72 -8.69
CA PRO A 155 -10.44 -5.55 -8.99
C PRO A 155 -9.95 -4.34 -8.17
N ALA A 156 -8.82 -3.76 -8.57
CA ALA A 156 -8.33 -2.48 -8.01
C ALA A 156 -8.43 -1.37 -9.07
N HIS A 157 -8.60 -0.12 -8.63
CA HIS A 157 -8.62 1.00 -9.58
C HIS A 157 -7.27 1.20 -10.25
N LYS A 158 -6.18 1.08 -9.49
CA LYS A 158 -4.80 1.14 -9.99
C LYS A 158 -3.92 0.10 -9.30
N ILE A 159 -3.06 -0.54 -10.07
CA ILE A 159 -2.02 -1.45 -9.59
C ILE A 159 -0.67 -0.84 -9.94
N PHE A 160 0.26 -0.86 -8.98
CA PHE A 160 1.56 -0.22 -9.03
C PHE A 160 2.65 -1.28 -8.85
N LEU A 161 3.79 -1.04 -9.48
CA LEU A 161 5.00 -1.84 -9.33
C LEU A 161 5.77 -1.32 -8.11
N GLY A 162 5.77 -2.08 -7.00
CA GLY A 162 6.54 -1.80 -5.80
C GLY A 162 7.95 -2.37 -5.93
N LEU A 163 8.96 -1.49 -5.90
CA LEU A 163 10.36 -1.85 -6.12
C LEU A 163 11.27 -1.22 -5.06
N PRO A 164 12.37 -1.88 -4.67
CA PRO A 164 13.32 -1.28 -3.74
C PRO A 164 14.06 -0.11 -4.40
N ALA A 165 14.22 0.98 -3.66
CA ALA A 165 14.89 2.19 -4.15
C ALA A 165 16.43 2.06 -4.21
N ALA A 166 16.99 1.14 -3.43
CA ALA A 166 18.42 0.95 -3.26
C ALA A 166 18.76 -0.52 -2.94
N PRO A 167 20.01 -0.97 -3.17
CA PRO A 167 20.44 -2.34 -2.84
C PRO A 167 20.26 -2.74 -1.38
N GLN A 168 20.28 -1.77 -0.45
CA GLN A 168 20.10 -2.01 0.97
C GLN A 168 18.62 -2.24 1.33
N ALA A 169 17.71 -1.59 0.58
CA ALA A 169 16.29 -1.52 0.90
C ALA A 169 15.55 -2.88 0.84
N ALA A 170 16.14 -3.88 0.20
CA ALA A 170 15.64 -5.25 0.12
C ALA A 170 16.79 -6.25 0.01
N GLY A 171 16.56 -7.49 0.41
CA GLY A 171 17.52 -8.59 0.26
C GLY A 171 17.70 -9.06 -1.19
N SER A 172 16.69 -8.84 -2.06
CA SER A 172 16.73 -9.19 -3.49
C SER A 172 15.72 -8.36 -4.29
N GLY A 173 15.72 -8.50 -5.62
CA GLY A 173 14.73 -7.86 -6.51
C GLY A 173 15.02 -6.41 -6.93
N LEU A 174 16.21 -5.85 -6.63
CA LEU A 174 16.60 -4.53 -7.12
C LEU A 174 16.70 -4.51 -8.65
N ILE A 175 16.05 -3.52 -9.26
CA ILE A 175 16.11 -3.26 -10.70
C ILE A 175 16.93 -1.99 -10.92
N PRO A 176 18.10 -2.06 -11.58
CA PRO A 176 18.82 -0.87 -12.01
C PRO A 176 17.91 0.03 -12.86
N ALA A 177 18.01 1.35 -12.71
CA ALA A 177 17.17 2.29 -13.45
C ALA A 177 17.27 2.12 -14.99
N SER A 178 18.44 1.71 -15.50
CA SER A 178 18.62 1.38 -16.91
C SER A 178 17.76 0.19 -17.34
N ASP A 179 17.77 -0.88 -16.55
CA ASP A 179 17.07 -2.13 -16.85
C ASP A 179 15.57 -1.96 -16.67
N LEU A 180 15.15 -1.20 -15.67
CA LEU A 180 13.76 -0.86 -15.45
C LEU A 180 13.15 -0.17 -16.67
N ASN A 181 13.83 0.83 -17.22
CA ASN A 181 13.37 1.56 -18.40
C ASN A 181 13.46 0.75 -19.69
N SER A 182 14.51 -0.05 -19.87
CA SER A 182 14.79 -0.73 -21.15
C SER A 182 14.25 -2.15 -21.25
N GLN A 183 14.06 -2.85 -20.12
CA GLN A 183 13.68 -4.27 -20.08
C GLN A 183 12.35 -4.51 -19.35
N VAL A 184 11.98 -3.72 -18.34
CA VAL A 184 10.79 -4.01 -17.52
C VAL A 184 9.57 -3.23 -18.00
N LEU A 185 9.64 -1.90 -18.03
CA LEU A 185 8.49 -1.06 -18.38
C LEU A 185 7.84 -1.40 -19.74
N PRO A 186 8.59 -1.74 -20.81
CA PRO A 186 7.98 -2.15 -22.08
C PRO A 186 7.07 -3.39 -21.97
N HIS A 187 7.28 -4.24 -20.97
CA HIS A 187 6.50 -5.46 -20.74
C HIS A 187 5.30 -5.24 -19.79
N MET A 188 5.30 -4.12 -19.07
CA MET A 188 4.25 -3.78 -18.09
C MET A 188 3.08 -3.00 -18.71
N GLU A 189 3.19 -2.57 -19.97
CA GLU A 189 2.11 -1.88 -20.69
C GLU A 189 0.93 -2.83 -20.97
N VAL A 190 -0.08 -2.78 -20.10
CA VAL A 190 -1.36 -3.43 -20.35
C VAL A 190 -2.20 -2.52 -21.23
N SER A 191 -2.32 -2.85 -22.50
CA SER A 191 -3.15 -2.14 -23.48
C SER A 191 -4.65 -2.21 -23.11
N CYS A 192 -5.32 -1.05 -23.17
CA CYS A 192 -6.69 -0.76 -23.66
C CYS A 192 -7.41 0.34 -22.85
N PHE A 193 -6.96 0.67 -21.63
CA PHE A 193 -7.48 1.81 -20.85
C PHE A 193 -6.35 2.56 -20.12
N GLY A 194 -5.47 3.20 -20.90
CA GLY A 194 -4.55 4.27 -20.47
C GLY A 194 -3.36 3.82 -19.59
N PRO A 195 -2.15 4.38 -19.80
CA PRO A 195 -1.02 4.11 -18.94
C PRO A 195 -1.07 5.04 -17.73
N SER A 196 -1.09 4.46 -16.54
CA SER A 196 -0.48 5.11 -15.38
C SER A 196 0.20 4.03 -14.56
N ILE A 197 1.24 3.42 -15.14
CA ILE A 197 2.25 2.74 -14.34
C ILE A 197 2.94 3.84 -13.56
N MET A 198 2.43 4.13 -12.38
CA MET A 198 3.13 4.92 -11.41
C MET A 198 3.96 3.93 -10.60
N MET A 199 5.25 4.17 -10.60
CA MET A 199 6.23 3.35 -9.91
C MET A 199 6.38 3.90 -8.51
N ILE A 200 6.28 3.04 -7.51
CA ILE A 200 6.55 3.42 -6.13
C ILE A 200 7.88 2.78 -5.76
N LEU A 201 8.89 3.63 -5.64
CA LEU A 201 10.16 3.26 -5.04
C LEU A 201 9.93 3.15 -3.54
N MET A 202 9.86 1.91 -3.07
CA MET A 202 9.79 1.56 -1.66
C MET A 202 11.22 1.69 -1.12
N ASP A 203 11.47 2.77 -0.41
CA ASP A 203 12.67 2.88 0.42
C ASP A 203 12.44 2.13 1.75
N GLU A 204 13.53 1.73 2.40
CA GLU A 204 13.62 1.08 3.71
C GLU A 204 12.77 1.78 4.80
N PHE A 205 12.39 3.05 4.57
CA PHE A 205 11.54 3.87 5.41
C PHE A 205 10.08 3.40 5.56
N MET A 206 9.59 2.46 4.74
CA MET A 206 8.28 1.83 4.95
C MET A 206 8.22 1.01 6.26
N GLN A 207 9.36 0.71 6.89
CA GLN A 207 9.48 -0.20 8.04
C GLN A 207 9.22 0.43 9.41
N PHE A 208 9.05 1.75 9.50
CA PHE A 208 8.76 2.44 10.76
C PHE A 208 7.45 3.21 10.62
N ASN A 209 6.63 3.25 11.67
CA ASN A 209 5.36 3.99 11.83
C ASN A 209 5.41 5.45 11.29
N THR A 210 5.51 5.61 9.97
CA THR A 210 5.81 6.86 9.30
C THR A 210 4.65 7.19 8.38
N ILE A 211 4.26 8.44 8.44
CA ILE A 211 3.28 9.02 7.54
C ILE A 211 3.87 8.99 6.13
N ASN A 212 3.25 8.24 5.22
CA ASN A 212 3.70 8.18 3.83
C ASN A 212 3.32 9.48 3.12
N PHE A 213 4.32 10.24 2.70
CA PHE A 213 4.15 11.33 1.74
C PHE A 213 4.23 10.76 0.33
N LEU A 214 3.11 10.23 -0.17
CA LEU A 214 3.02 9.78 -1.56
C LEU A 214 2.41 10.90 -2.39
N GLY A 215 3.27 11.69 -3.04
CA GLY A 215 2.85 12.73 -3.95
C GLY A 215 2.13 12.16 -5.16
N PHE A 216 0.80 12.13 -5.12
CA PHE A 216 -0.02 11.88 -6.30
C PHE A 216 -0.24 13.22 -7.02
N TYR A 217 0.18 13.30 -8.27
CA TYR A 217 -0.39 14.25 -9.22
C TYR A 217 -1.48 13.50 -9.99
N GLU A 218 -2.74 13.92 -9.82
CA GLU A 218 -3.85 13.53 -10.68
C GLU A 218 -3.81 14.28 -12.01
#